data_AF-A0A7S0PXN1-F1
#
_entry.id   AF-A0A7S0PXN1-F1
#
_cell.length_a   1.000
_cell.length_b   1.000
_cell.length_c   1.000
_cell.angle_alpha   90.00
_cell.angle_beta   90.00
_cell.angle_gamma   90.00
#
_symmetry.space_group_name_H-M   'P 1'
#
loop_
_entity.id
_entity.type
_entity.pdbx_description
1 polymer ?
#
loop_
_entity_poly.entity_id
_entity_poly.type
_entity_poly.pdbx_seq_one_letter_code
_entity_poly.pdbx_strand_id
1 'polypeptide(L)'
;RPCLYMGESHRVRGIALELHIIYSNLFDSSDSLWLPSRWLRPAASPSFLMHTYALPSQEATRVSSTHLPNGSRLVRTRYGVKLLVLGSGVLGTISLRSMWNFVFEMLIGLGIAWSATEALLS
;
A
#
# COMPACT_ATOMS: atom_id res chain seq x y z
N ARG A 1 -9.33 -10.34 5.86
CA ARG A 1 -9.97 -9.30 6.69
C ARG A 1 -11.34 -9.01 6.10
N PRO A 2 -12.43 -8.90 6.88
CA PRO A 2 -13.76 -8.67 6.32
C PRO A 2 -13.88 -7.24 5.77
N CYS A 3 -14.17 -7.14 4.48
CA CYS A 3 -14.44 -5.87 3.80
C CYS A 3 -15.89 -5.47 4.07
N LEU A 4 -16.14 -4.20 4.41
CA LEU A 4 -17.51 -3.71 4.55
C LEU A 4 -18.20 -3.66 3.17
N TYR A 5 -19.39 -4.24 3.07
CA TYR A 5 -20.21 -4.17 1.86
C TYR A 5 -20.89 -2.80 1.75
N MET A 6 -20.83 -2.22 0.56
CA MET A 6 -21.46 -0.93 0.26
C MET A 6 -22.99 -1.10 0.38
N GLY A 7 -23.62 -0.47 1.37
CA GLY A 7 -25.08 -0.53 1.59
C GLY A 7 -25.52 -1.00 2.99
N GLU A 8 -24.62 -1.55 3.82
CA GLU A 8 -24.98 -1.88 5.20
C GLU A 8 -24.94 -0.64 6.12
N SER A 9 -26.11 -0.26 6.63
CA SER A 9 -26.27 0.80 7.63
C SER A 9 -25.72 0.32 8.98
N HIS A 10 -24.42 0.45 9.20
CA HIS A 10 -23.82 0.25 10.52
C HIS A 10 -24.19 1.39 11.47
N ARG A 11 -25.17 1.14 12.34
CA ARG A 11 -25.52 2.03 13.45
C ARG A 11 -24.30 2.21 14.37
N VAL A 12 -23.83 3.45 14.48
CA VAL A 12 -23.01 3.96 15.59
C VAL A 12 -21.60 3.36 15.69
N ARG A 13 -20.83 3.36 14.59
CA ARG A 13 -19.38 3.13 14.63
C ARG A 13 -18.67 4.09 13.69
N GLY A 14 -17.51 4.59 14.10
CA GLY A 14 -16.63 5.35 13.22
C GLY A 14 -16.14 4.46 12.08
N ILE A 15 -15.81 5.05 10.94
CA ILE A 15 -15.32 4.32 9.76
C ILE A 15 -13.86 4.68 9.53
N ALA A 16 -13.02 3.70 9.25
CA ALA A 16 -11.69 3.93 8.72
C ALA A 16 -11.70 3.72 7.21
N LEU A 17 -11.12 4.68 6.50
CA LEU A 17 -10.87 4.63 5.08
C LEU A 17 -9.37 4.64 4.89
N GLU A 18 -8.84 3.52 4.43
CA GLU A 18 -7.41 3.32 4.19
C GLU A 18 -7.18 3.32 2.68
N LEU A 19 -6.48 4.35 2.21
CA LEU A 19 -6.08 4.52 0.82
C LEU A 19 -4.61 4.14 0.69
N HIS A 20 -4.35 3.01 0.04
CA HIS A 20 -3.02 2.63 -0.38
C HIS A 20 -2.75 3.20 -1.76
N ILE A 21 -1.67 3.96 -1.88
CA ILE A 21 -1.15 4.45 -3.14
C ILE A 21 0.17 3.72 -3.39
N ILE A 22 0.21 2.95 -4.47
CA ILE A 22 1.36 2.13 -4.83
C ILE A 22 2.05 2.74 -6.05
N TYR A 23 3.34 3.01 -5.90
CA TYR A 23 4.19 3.56 -6.94
C TYR A 23 5.22 2.52 -7.40
N SER A 24 5.32 2.30 -8.71
CA SER A 24 6.38 1.48 -9.31
C SER A 24 7.13 2.33 -10.31
N ASN A 25 8.28 2.87 -9.90
CA ASN A 25 9.10 3.72 -10.74
C ASN A 25 10.34 2.97 -11.21
N LEU A 26 10.46 2.83 -12.53
CA LEU A 26 11.63 2.30 -13.19
C LEU A 26 12.44 3.46 -13.78
N PHE A 27 13.71 3.53 -13.40
CA PHE A 27 14.62 4.59 -13.78
C PHE A 27 15.71 4.05 -14.71
N ASP A 28 16.04 4.83 -15.73
CA ASP A 28 17.05 4.44 -16.73
C ASP A 28 18.49 4.44 -16.17
N SER A 29 18.74 5.15 -15.07
CA SER A 29 20.07 5.20 -14.44
C SER A 29 20.02 5.37 -12.93
N SER A 30 21.05 4.87 -12.23
CA SER A 30 21.23 5.03 -10.78
C SER A 30 21.32 6.48 -10.35
N ASP A 31 21.87 7.36 -11.19
CA ASP A 31 22.04 8.78 -10.88
C ASP A 31 20.70 9.49 -10.75
N SER A 32 19.70 9.02 -11.51
CA SER A 32 18.35 9.54 -11.44
C SER A 32 17.59 9.13 -10.17
N LEU A 33 18.11 8.14 -9.42
CA LEU A 33 17.61 7.86 -8.09
C LEU A 33 17.96 9.02 -7.15
N TRP A 34 19.18 9.51 -7.10
CA TRP A 34 19.58 10.49 -6.07
C TRP A 34 18.90 11.88 -6.13
N LEU A 35 17.98 12.09 -7.07
CA LEU A 35 17.18 13.30 -7.23
C LEU A 35 15.78 13.13 -6.59
N PRO A 36 15.51 13.77 -5.43
CA PRO A 36 14.22 13.65 -4.73
C PRO A 36 13.03 14.07 -5.60
N SER A 37 13.24 15.05 -6.49
CA SER A 37 12.24 15.56 -7.43
C SER A 37 11.78 14.53 -8.47
N ARG A 38 12.57 13.48 -8.71
CA ARG A 38 12.23 12.40 -9.63
C ARG A 38 11.50 11.25 -8.93
N TRP A 39 11.80 10.98 -7.66
CA TRP A 39 11.04 10.02 -6.83
C TRP A 39 9.65 10.53 -6.46
N LEU A 40 9.56 11.83 -6.18
CA LEU A 40 8.31 12.51 -5.84
C LEU A 40 7.34 12.62 -7.02
N ARG A 41 7.81 12.34 -8.24
CA ARG A 41 6.91 12.20 -9.39
C ARG A 41 6.46 10.74 -9.47
N PRO A 42 5.17 10.49 -9.19
CA PRO A 42 4.64 9.15 -9.25
C PRO A 42 4.75 8.59 -10.66
N ALA A 43 4.82 7.27 -10.78
CA ALA A 43 4.71 6.56 -12.05
C ALA A 43 3.56 7.17 -12.87
N ALA A 44 3.68 7.17 -14.20
CA ALA A 44 2.66 7.74 -15.09
C ALA A 44 1.23 7.25 -14.78
N SER A 45 1.09 6.11 -14.12
CA SER A 45 -0.15 5.62 -13.52
C SER A 45 0.12 4.96 -12.15
N PRO A 46 -0.09 5.65 -11.01
CA PRO A 46 -0.12 4.99 -9.71
C PRO A 46 -1.29 4.00 -9.63
N SER A 47 -1.10 2.90 -8.92
CA SER A 47 -2.20 1.98 -8.59
C SER A 47 -2.74 2.32 -7.20
N PHE A 48 -4.06 2.18 -7.05
CA PHE A 48 -4.76 2.54 -5.83
C PHE A 48 -5.51 1.32 -5.30
N LEU A 49 -5.47 1.15 -3.98
CA LEU A 49 -6.22 0.13 -3.30
C LEU A 49 -6.87 0.74 -2.08
N MET A 50 -8.20 0.63 -2.03
CA MET A 50 -9.02 1.25 -1.01
C MET A 50 -9.60 0.17 -0.11
N HIS A 51 -9.39 0.34 1.19
CA HIS A 51 -9.96 -0.51 2.22
C HIS A 51 -10.85 0.30 3.13
N THR A 52 -12.04 -0.21 3.36
CA THR A 52 -13.01 0.36 4.30
C THR A 52 -13.29 -0.65 5.39
N TYR A 53 -13.06 -0.25 6.64
CA TYR A 53 -13.35 -1.08 7.80
C TYR A 53 -13.94 -0.25 8.93
N ALA A 54 -14.70 -0.93 9.80
CA ALA A 54 -15.24 -0.29 10.98
C ALA A 54 -14.11 -0.02 11.97
N LEU A 55 -14.06 1.19 12.53
CA LEU A 55 -13.13 1.51 13.60
C LEU A 55 -13.54 0.80 14.89
N PRO A 56 -12.57 0.33 15.71
CA PRO A 56 -12.85 -0.08 17.07
C PRO A 56 -13.48 1.11 17.83
N SER A 57 -14.40 0.83 18.74
CA SER A 57 -15.17 1.86 19.47
C SER A 57 -14.27 2.89 20.14
N GLN A 58 -13.12 2.48 20.67
CA GLN A 58 -12.14 3.34 21.33
C GLN A 58 -11.50 4.38 20.39
N GLU A 59 -11.23 4.02 19.13
CA GLU A 59 -10.69 4.94 18.13
C GLU A 59 -11.79 5.74 17.42
N ALA A 60 -12.99 5.15 17.31
CA ALA A 60 -14.14 5.75 16.67
C ALA A 60 -14.75 6.93 17.45
N THR A 61 -14.50 7.00 18.76
CA THR A 61 -15.16 7.96 19.65
C THR A 61 -14.20 8.99 20.19
N ARG A 62 -14.43 10.26 19.86
CA ARG A 62 -13.83 11.37 20.62
C ARG A 62 -14.83 11.80 21.69
N VAL A 63 -14.47 11.56 22.95
CA VAL A 63 -15.28 11.95 24.11
C VAL A 63 -14.79 13.29 24.63
N SER A 64 -15.64 14.30 24.58
CA SER A 64 -15.40 15.58 25.23
C SER A 64 -16.39 15.77 26.37
N SER A 65 -15.92 16.25 27.52
CA SER A 65 -16.80 16.60 28.62
C SER A 65 -16.65 18.04 29.06
N THR A 66 -17.79 18.69 29.29
CA THR A 66 -17.87 20.05 29.82
C THR A 66 -18.73 20.04 31.08
N HIS A 67 -18.20 20.61 32.17
CA HIS A 67 -18.95 20.80 33.40
C HIS A 67 -19.92 21.96 33.26
N LEU A 68 -21.15 21.75 33.72
CA LEU A 68 -22.20 22.75 33.72
C LEU A 68 -22.26 23.45 35.09
N PRO A 69 -22.74 24.71 35.16
CA PRO A 69 -22.80 25.47 36.42
C PRO A 69 -23.67 24.83 37.50
N ASN A 70 -24.62 23.98 37.11
CA ASN A 70 -25.54 23.25 38.00
C ASN A 70 -24.93 21.97 38.60
N GLY A 71 -23.61 21.76 38.45
CA GLY A 71 -22.92 20.56 38.93
C GLY A 71 -23.09 19.33 38.04
N SER A 72 -23.90 19.40 36.98
CA SER A 72 -24.03 18.31 36.01
C SER A 72 -22.87 18.31 34.99
N ARG A 73 -22.70 17.19 34.27
CA ARG A 73 -21.65 17.01 33.26
C ARG A 73 -22.28 16.67 31.92
N LEU A 74 -21.97 17.48 30.90
CA LEU A 74 -22.30 17.14 29.52
C LEU A 74 -21.18 16.29 28.93
N VAL A 75 -21.51 15.08 28.48
CA VAL A 75 -20.59 14.20 27.75
C VAL A 75 -21.04 14.14 26.30
N ARG A 76 -20.17 14.56 25.38
CA ARG A 76 -20.40 14.46 23.94
C ARG A 76 -19.48 13.40 23.36
N THR A 77 -20.08 12.41 22.73
CA THR A 77 -19.39 11.37 21.96
C THR A 77 -19.53 11.70 20.48
N ARG A 78 -18.42 11.97 19.79
CA ARG A 78 -18.42 12.21 18.35
C ARG A 78 -17.85 10.99 17.63
N TYR A 79 -18.57 10.55 16.60
CA TYR A 79 -18.13 9.51 15.66
C TYR A 79 -17.62 10.18 14.39
N GLY A 80 -16.48 9.73 13.89
CA GLY A 80 -15.84 10.32 12.71
C GLY A 80 -15.36 9.29 11.71
N VAL A 81 -14.90 9.79 10.57
CA VAL A 81 -14.17 9.01 9.57
C VAL A 81 -12.68 9.24 9.78
N LYS A 82 -11.91 8.17 9.95
CA LYS A 82 -10.44 8.21 9.99
C LYS A 82 -9.93 7.92 8.58
N LEU A 83 -9.31 8.91 7.95
CA LEU A 83 -8.64 8.73 6.67
C LEU A 83 -7.17 8.38 6.93
N LEU A 84 -6.74 7.22 6.44
CA LEU A 84 -5.34 6.80 6.43
C LEU A 84 -4.85 6.76 4.98
N VAL A 85 -3.82 7.53 4.67
CA VAL A 85 -3.19 7.54 3.35
C VAL A 85 -1.81 6.91 3.50
N LEU A 86 -1.63 5.75 2.88
CA LEU A 86 -0.39 4.99 2.91
C LEU A 86 0.22 4.99 1.51
N GLY A 87 1.40 5.59 1.38
CA GLY A 87 2.20 5.50 0.18
C GLY A 87 3.23 4.39 0.31
N SER A 88 3.26 3.46 -0.63
CA SER A 88 4.35 2.48 -0.76
C SER A 88 4.84 2.43 -2.19
N GLY A 89 6.08 2.01 -2.41
CA GLY A 89 6.59 1.89 -3.76
C GLY A 89 7.93 1.22 -3.86
N VAL A 90 8.25 0.77 -5.08
CA VAL A 90 9.53 0.17 -5.43
C VAL A 90 10.21 1.10 -6.44
N LEU A 91 11.47 1.42 -6.15
CA LEU A 91 12.35 2.15 -7.05
C LEU A 91 13.30 1.13 -7.68
N GLY A 92 13.23 0.98 -8.99
CA GLY A 92 14.11 0.08 -9.75
C GLY A 92 14.98 0.85 -10.72
N THR A 93 16.20 0.38 -10.96
CA THR A 93 17.05 0.87 -12.03
C THR A 93 17.48 -0.26 -12.94
N ILE A 94 17.62 0.05 -14.23
CA ILE A 94 18.26 -0.86 -15.17
C ILE A 94 19.76 -0.62 -15.09
N SER A 95 20.50 -1.59 -14.54
CA SER A 95 21.95 -1.56 -14.56
C SER A 95 22.49 -2.57 -15.57
N LEU A 96 23.57 -2.23 -16.27
CA LEU A 96 24.23 -3.13 -17.22
C LEU A 96 24.63 -4.46 -16.54
N ARG A 97 25.04 -4.37 -15.26
CA ARG A 97 25.38 -5.54 -14.44
C ARG A 97 24.17 -6.44 -14.19
N SER A 98 23.02 -5.87 -13.83
CA SER A 98 21.77 -6.62 -13.63
C SER A 98 21.32 -7.29 -14.92
N MET A 99 21.47 -6.63 -16.08
CA MET A 99 21.18 -7.23 -17.38
C MET A 99 22.09 -8.41 -17.70
N TRP A 100 23.42 -8.27 -17.49
CA TRP A 100 24.35 -9.36 -17.71
C TRP A 100 24.07 -10.56 -16.79
N ASN A 101 23.82 -10.31 -15.51
CA ASN A 101 23.44 -11.38 -14.57
C ASN A 101 22.19 -12.13 -15.06
N PHE A 102 21.16 -11.41 -15.50
CA PHE A 102 19.95 -12.00 -16.07
C PHE A 102 20.25 -12.86 -17.31
N VAL A 103 21.09 -12.38 -18.23
CA VAL A 103 21.50 -13.15 -19.42
C VAL A 103 22.24 -14.43 -19.03
N PHE A 104 23.18 -14.35 -18.08
CA PHE A 104 23.90 -15.53 -17.61
C PHE A 104 22.98 -16.57 -16.96
N GLU A 105 22.08 -16.14 -16.08
CA GLU A 105 21.10 -17.02 -15.43
C GLU A 105 20.18 -17.68 -16.47
N MET A 106 19.74 -16.94 -17.49
CA MET A 106 18.95 -17.48 -18.60
C MET A 106 19.70 -18.53 -19.41
N LEU A 107 20.98 -18.30 -19.74
CA LEU A 107 21.81 -19.27 -20.47
C LEU A 107 22.01 -20.55 -19.66
N ILE A 108 22.28 -20.42 -18.36
CA ILE A 108 22.41 -21.56 -17.44
C ILE A 108 21.08 -22.34 -17.40
N GLY A 109 19.96 -21.64 -17.21
CA GLY A 109 18.62 -22.24 -17.19
C GLY A 109 18.29 -22.98 -18.47
N LEU A 110 18.62 -22.41 -19.63
CA LEU A 110 18.42 -23.05 -20.94
C LEU A 110 19.28 -24.31 -21.08
N GLY A 111 20.54 -24.28 -20.66
CA GLY A 111 21.43 -25.44 -20.68
C GLY A 111 20.94 -26.58 -19.79
N ILE A 112 20.42 -26.25 -18.60
CA ILE A 112 19.79 -27.22 -17.69
C ILE A 112 18.53 -27.82 -18.35
N ALA A 113 17.65 -26.98 -18.91
CA ALA A 113 16.43 -27.42 -19.58
C ALA A 113 16.73 -28.33 -20.77
N TRP A 114 17.72 -27.99 -21.60
CA TRP A 114 18.18 -28.82 -22.71
C TRP A 114 18.67 -30.18 -22.22
N SER A 115 19.56 -30.19 -21.23
CA SER A 115 20.12 -31.43 -20.68
C SER A 115 19.05 -32.32 -20.06
N ALA A 116 18.07 -31.74 -19.37
CA ALA A 116 16.94 -32.48 -18.83
C ALA A 116 16.03 -33.05 -19.92
N THR A 117 15.85 -32.32 -21.03
CA THR A 117 15.05 -32.78 -22.17
C THR A 117 15.71 -33.97 -22.86
N GLU A 118 17.02 -33.89 -23.11
CA GLU A 118 17.80 -35.01 -23.66
C GLU A 118 17.73 -36.24 -22.74
N ALA A 119 17.90 -36.07 -21.43
CA ALA A 119 17.82 -37.16 -20.46
C ALA A 119 16.42 -37.80 -20.34
N LEU A 120 15.36 -37.08 -20.69
CA LEU A 120 13.99 -37.61 -20.71
C LEU A 120 13.63 -38.33 -22.01
N LEU A 121 14.34 -38.02 -23.11
CA LEU A 121 14.12 -38.61 -24.42
C LEU A 121 15.05 -39.81 -24.71
N SER A 122 16.11 -39.97 -23.90
CA SER A 122 17.01 -41.14 -23.88
C SER A 122 16.43 -42.31 -23.07
#